data_AF-A0A7S2BQ30-F1
#
_entry.id   AF-A0A7S2BQ30-F1
#
_cell.length_a   1.000
_cell.length_b   1.000
_cell.length_c   1.000
_cell.angle_alpha   90.00
_cell.angle_beta   90.00
_cell.angle_gamma   90.00
#
_symmetry.space_group_name_H-M   'P 1'
#
loop_
_entity.id
_entity.type
_entity.pdbx_description
1 polymer ?
#
loop_
_entity_poly.entity_id
_entity_poly.type
_entity_poly.pdbx_seq_one_letter_code
_entity_poly.pdbx_strand_id
1 'polypeptide(L)'
;HGKRDELNNLAQASNTTLWNSEYGDGDGSGLSLASNLNLDFRWLHPTGWVYWQVLDGGGWGLIHADNDRRSIGTVSTKWFVLAHYSRHIRPGYVILESGADGNTVSAYSAAARKLVLITTKYVSSGTVTYNLSNFASVQGPIVRWATLTSGKGDTYARYTDVSLEGAC
;
A
#
# COMPACT_ATOMS: atom_id res chain seq x y z
N HIS A 1 12.35 12.01 3.01
CA HIS A 1 11.72 13.32 3.29
C HIS A 1 11.79 14.18 2.04
N GLY A 2 10.68 14.75 1.60
CA GLY A 2 10.57 15.60 0.41
C GLY A 2 9.19 16.26 0.39
N LYS A 3 9.07 17.41 -0.29
CA LYS A 3 7.84 18.20 -0.36
C LYS A 3 6.92 17.67 -1.46
N ARG A 4 6.23 16.57 -1.15
CA ARG A 4 5.42 15.78 -2.08
C ARG A 4 4.26 16.56 -2.68
N ASP A 5 3.59 17.31 -1.83
CA ASP A 5 2.51 18.23 -2.16
C ASP A 5 2.97 19.35 -3.10
N GLU A 6 4.10 20.00 -2.81
CA GLU A 6 4.66 21.02 -3.70
C GLU A 6 5.04 20.43 -5.07
N LEU A 7 5.64 19.23 -5.09
CA LEU A 7 5.98 18.54 -6.34
C LEU A 7 4.73 18.16 -7.15
N ASN A 8 3.69 17.66 -6.49
CA ASN A 8 2.39 17.38 -7.11
C ASN A 8 1.78 18.65 -7.71
N ASN A 9 1.78 19.76 -6.97
CA ASN A 9 1.28 21.06 -7.45
C ASN A 9 2.04 21.53 -8.70
N LEU A 10 3.37 21.39 -8.71
CA LEU A 10 4.18 21.74 -9.87
C LEU A 10 3.90 20.85 -11.09
N ALA A 11 3.73 19.54 -10.88
CA ALA A 11 3.39 18.60 -11.94
C ALA A 11 2.02 18.91 -12.56
N GLN A 12 1.02 19.20 -11.72
CA GLN A 12 -0.32 19.62 -12.17
C GLN A 12 -0.27 20.94 -12.93
N ALA A 13 0.41 21.97 -12.39
CA ALA A 13 0.56 23.27 -13.05
C ALA A 13 1.27 23.17 -14.42
N SER A 14 2.14 22.18 -14.58
CA SER A 14 2.88 21.92 -15.83
C SER A 14 2.20 20.91 -16.75
N ASN A 15 1.04 20.35 -16.36
CA ASN A 15 0.36 19.26 -17.06
C ASN A 15 1.26 18.05 -17.35
N THR A 16 2.13 17.70 -16.39
CA THR A 16 3.10 16.61 -16.50
C THR A 16 2.67 15.42 -15.67
N THR A 17 2.76 14.21 -16.25
CA THR A 17 2.57 12.96 -15.53
C THR A 17 3.65 12.78 -14.46
N LEU A 18 3.22 12.52 -13.22
CA LEU A 18 4.13 12.35 -12.08
C LEU A 18 4.26 10.88 -11.71
N TRP A 19 5.51 10.38 -11.67
CA TRP A 19 5.86 9.03 -11.22
C TRP A 19 6.84 9.15 -10.06
N ASN A 20 6.68 8.30 -9.04
CA ASN A 20 7.81 7.94 -8.19
C ASN A 20 8.55 6.80 -8.90
N SER A 21 9.51 7.15 -9.75
CA SER A 21 10.21 6.19 -10.60
C SER A 21 11.21 5.31 -9.86
N GLU A 22 11.52 5.62 -8.61
CA GLU A 22 12.43 4.82 -7.78
C GLU A 22 12.25 5.11 -6.29
N TYR A 23 11.96 4.07 -5.52
CA TYR A 23 12.06 4.09 -4.07
C TYR A 23 12.68 2.78 -3.58
N GLY A 24 13.64 2.89 -2.65
CA GLY A 24 14.22 1.76 -1.95
C GLY A 24 14.61 2.16 -0.52
N ASP A 25 14.62 1.18 0.37
CA ASP A 25 15.02 1.36 1.76
C ASP A 25 15.60 0.05 2.31
N GLY A 26 16.40 0.13 3.37
CA GLY A 26 17.03 -1.04 4.01
C GLY A 26 16.17 -1.76 5.06
N ASP A 27 14.93 -1.34 5.30
CA ASP A 27 14.05 -1.91 6.33
C ASP A 27 13.33 -3.17 5.80
N GLY A 28 13.95 -4.33 5.99
CA GLY A 28 13.42 -5.64 5.56
C GLY A 28 12.04 -6.01 6.13
N SER A 29 11.54 -5.33 7.16
CA SER A 29 10.17 -5.55 7.66
C SER A 29 9.11 -5.02 6.67
N GLY A 30 9.48 -4.04 5.84
CA GLY A 30 8.60 -3.32 4.94
C GLY A 30 7.75 -2.23 5.62
N LEU A 31 7.93 -1.95 6.91
CA LEU A 31 7.15 -0.91 7.58
C LEU A 31 7.46 0.48 7.01
N SER A 32 8.74 0.77 6.75
CA SER A 32 9.18 2.00 6.08
C SER A 32 8.58 2.15 4.69
N LEU A 33 8.54 1.06 3.92
CA LEU A 33 7.89 0.98 2.61
C LEU A 33 6.40 1.32 2.69
N ALA A 34 5.66 0.70 3.62
CA ALA A 34 4.23 0.98 3.80
C ALA A 34 3.97 2.44 4.20
N SER A 35 4.78 2.97 5.13
CA SER A 35 4.71 4.37 5.54
C SER A 35 4.94 5.31 4.36
N ASN A 36 5.95 5.04 3.53
CA ASN A 36 6.28 5.86 2.37
C ASN A 36 5.21 5.80 1.28
N LEU A 37 4.67 4.60 0.98
CA LEU A 37 3.56 4.44 0.06
C LEU A 37 2.33 5.24 0.53
N ASN A 38 1.98 5.18 1.81
CA ASN A 38 0.87 5.97 2.35
C ASN A 38 1.10 7.48 2.16
N LEU A 39 2.31 7.97 2.42
CA LEU A 39 2.67 9.37 2.20
C LEU A 39 2.65 9.77 0.71
N ASP A 40 3.15 8.91 -0.18
CA ASP A 40 3.19 9.18 -1.62
C ASP A 40 1.77 9.21 -2.21
N PHE A 41 0.94 8.22 -1.89
CA PHE A 41 -0.44 8.18 -2.37
C PHE A 41 -1.26 9.38 -1.86
N ARG A 42 -0.99 9.83 -0.62
CA ARG A 42 -1.68 10.97 0.00
C ARG A 42 -1.23 12.33 -0.52
N TRP A 43 0.08 12.52 -0.75
CA TRP A 43 0.63 13.86 -1.00
C TRP A 43 1.25 14.03 -2.38
N LEU A 44 1.87 12.96 -2.91
CA LEU A 44 2.58 13.01 -4.19
C LEU A 44 1.63 12.74 -5.37
N HIS A 45 0.55 11.98 -5.15
CA HIS A 45 -0.42 11.56 -6.18
C HIS A 45 0.26 10.94 -7.42
N PRO A 46 1.18 9.97 -7.25
CA PRO A 46 1.87 9.38 -8.38
C PRO A 46 0.91 8.54 -9.23
N THR A 47 1.10 8.62 -10.55
CA THR A 47 0.42 7.74 -11.53
C THR A 47 1.21 6.47 -11.85
N GLY A 48 2.47 6.40 -11.39
CA GLY A 48 3.32 5.22 -11.39
C GLY A 48 4.27 5.24 -10.20
N TRP A 49 4.54 4.06 -9.64
CA TRP A 49 5.38 3.89 -8.45
C TRP A 49 6.24 2.63 -8.59
N VAL A 50 7.55 2.77 -8.40
CA VAL A 50 8.51 1.70 -8.69
C VAL A 50 9.41 1.45 -7.48
N TYR A 51 9.50 0.19 -7.07
CA TYR A 51 10.41 -0.25 -6.01
C TYR A 51 11.79 -0.63 -6.58
N TRP A 52 12.86 -0.09 -5.99
CA TRP A 52 14.24 -0.55 -6.14
C TRP A 52 14.67 -1.30 -4.86
N GLN A 53 15.12 -2.54 -4.91
CA GLN A 53 15.12 -3.44 -6.06
C GLN A 53 14.53 -4.81 -5.68
N VAL A 54 14.14 -5.58 -6.70
CA VAL A 54 13.48 -6.86 -6.48
C VAL A 54 14.44 -7.87 -5.83
N LEU A 55 15.70 -7.93 -6.27
CA LEU A 55 16.72 -8.86 -5.83
C LEU A 55 17.87 -8.10 -5.14
N ASP A 56 18.04 -8.26 -3.83
CA ASP A 56 19.17 -7.69 -3.07
C ASP A 56 19.27 -8.33 -1.67
N GLY A 57 20.36 -8.07 -0.95
CA GLY A 57 20.55 -8.44 0.44
C GLY A 57 20.16 -7.33 1.42
N GLY A 58 20.43 -7.56 2.72
CA GLY A 58 20.44 -6.51 3.74
C GLY A 58 19.13 -5.75 3.97
N GLY A 59 17.99 -6.27 3.52
CA GLY A 59 16.67 -5.62 3.66
C GLY A 59 16.27 -4.72 2.49
N TRP A 60 17.16 -4.48 1.53
CA TRP A 60 16.89 -3.71 0.31
C TRP A 60 16.04 -4.47 -0.69
N GLY A 61 16.27 -5.78 -0.80
CA GLY A 61 15.59 -6.67 -1.74
C GLY A 61 14.19 -7.04 -1.26
N LEU A 62 13.24 -7.14 -2.19
CA LEU A 62 11.98 -7.84 -1.89
C LEU A 62 12.19 -9.36 -1.80
N ILE A 63 13.19 -9.87 -2.50
CA ILE A 63 13.68 -11.24 -2.41
C ILE A 63 15.16 -11.15 -2.10
N HIS A 64 15.60 -11.89 -1.09
CA HIS A 64 17.01 -11.96 -0.72
C HIS A 64 17.81 -12.54 -1.89
N ALA A 65 18.87 -11.86 -2.30
CA ALA A 65 19.76 -12.33 -3.35
C ALA A 65 21.21 -11.92 -3.08
N ASP A 66 22.14 -12.67 -3.64
CA ASP A 66 23.56 -12.33 -3.71
C ASP A 66 23.97 -12.31 -5.18
N ASN A 67 24.21 -11.11 -5.70
CA ASN A 67 24.51 -10.91 -7.11
C ASN A 67 25.88 -11.47 -7.51
N ASP A 68 26.86 -11.41 -6.61
CA ASP A 68 28.22 -11.91 -6.86
C ASP A 68 28.23 -13.44 -6.87
N ARG A 69 27.51 -14.05 -5.93
CA ARG A 69 27.35 -15.50 -5.83
C ARG A 69 26.27 -16.07 -6.75
N ARG A 70 25.52 -15.21 -7.46
CA ARG A 70 24.41 -15.56 -8.35
C ARG A 70 23.37 -16.46 -7.68
N SER A 71 23.01 -16.15 -6.44
CA SER A 71 22.05 -16.93 -5.67
C SER A 71 20.80 -16.12 -5.33
N ILE A 72 19.68 -16.83 -5.28
CA ILE A 72 18.38 -16.32 -4.84
C ILE A 72 18.02 -17.06 -3.56
N GLY A 73 17.62 -16.32 -2.55
CA GLY A 73 17.24 -16.78 -1.23
C GLY A 73 15.76 -16.63 -0.96
N THR A 74 15.44 -16.33 0.30
CA THR A 74 14.06 -16.24 0.79
C THR A 74 13.37 -14.96 0.33
N VAL A 75 12.03 -15.01 0.29
CA VAL A 75 11.19 -13.84 0.08
C VAL A 75 11.17 -13.02 1.37
N SER A 76 11.42 -11.71 1.26
CA SER A 76 11.37 -10.78 2.39
C SER A 76 9.92 -10.47 2.79
N THR A 77 9.65 -10.20 4.07
CA THR A 77 8.34 -9.70 4.54
C THR A 77 7.91 -8.46 3.76
N LYS A 78 8.87 -7.62 3.37
CA LYS A 78 8.65 -6.43 2.53
C LYS A 78 7.93 -6.72 1.20
N TRP A 79 8.18 -7.89 0.56
CA TRP A 79 7.46 -8.30 -0.64
C TRP A 79 5.95 -8.38 -0.40
N PHE A 80 5.56 -8.97 0.72
CA PHE A 80 4.15 -9.13 1.08
C PHE A 80 3.51 -7.80 1.49
N VAL A 81 4.30 -6.87 2.06
CA VAL A 81 3.86 -5.49 2.27
C VAL A 81 3.54 -4.82 0.93
N LEU A 82 4.47 -4.85 -0.03
CA LEU A 82 4.24 -4.28 -1.38
C LEU A 82 3.06 -4.97 -2.11
N ALA A 83 2.86 -6.25 -1.85
CA ALA A 83 1.78 -7.04 -2.45
C ALA A 83 0.38 -6.50 -2.07
N HIS A 84 0.19 -5.95 -0.87
CA HIS A 84 -1.09 -5.33 -0.48
C HIS A 84 -1.46 -4.19 -1.43
N TYR A 85 -0.50 -3.34 -1.79
CA TYR A 85 -0.72 -2.22 -2.71
C TYR A 85 -0.86 -2.70 -4.15
N SER A 86 0.16 -3.39 -4.67
CA SER A 86 0.28 -3.75 -6.09
C SER A 86 -0.76 -4.77 -6.60
N ARG A 87 -1.27 -5.65 -5.73
CA ARG A 87 -2.28 -6.65 -6.12
C ARG A 87 -3.70 -6.12 -5.99
N HIS A 88 -3.95 -5.14 -5.13
CA HIS A 88 -5.31 -4.65 -4.88
C HIS A 88 -5.60 -3.31 -5.54
N ILE A 89 -4.62 -2.43 -5.73
CA ILE A 89 -4.75 -1.20 -6.50
C ILE A 89 -4.23 -1.48 -7.92
N ARG A 90 -5.12 -1.42 -8.90
CA ARG A 90 -4.79 -1.71 -10.32
C ARG A 90 -4.83 -0.43 -11.15
N PRO A 91 -4.14 -0.38 -12.29
CA PRO A 91 -4.25 0.75 -13.22
C PRO A 91 -5.72 1.09 -13.50
N GLY A 92 -6.05 2.38 -13.46
CA GLY A 92 -7.42 2.90 -13.63
C GLY A 92 -8.23 3.02 -12.35
N TYR A 93 -7.71 2.62 -11.20
CA TYR A 93 -8.34 2.91 -9.90
C TYR A 93 -8.14 4.38 -9.55
N VAL A 94 -9.15 4.99 -8.92
CA VAL A 94 -9.10 6.35 -8.39
C VAL A 94 -8.73 6.28 -6.91
N ILE A 95 -7.66 6.98 -6.52
CA ILE A 95 -7.32 7.14 -5.10
C ILE A 95 -8.29 8.14 -4.47
N LEU A 96 -8.86 7.77 -3.33
CA LEU A 96 -9.81 8.58 -2.58
C LEU A 96 -9.10 9.20 -1.37
N GLU A 97 -9.44 10.44 -1.03
CA GLU A 97 -8.96 11.08 0.20
C GLU A 97 -9.55 10.34 1.42
N SER A 98 -8.67 9.81 2.27
CA SER A 98 -9.04 9.01 3.46
C SER A 98 -9.27 9.87 4.72
N GLY A 99 -9.50 11.18 4.56
CA GLY A 99 -9.71 12.12 5.66
C GLY A 99 -8.46 12.27 6.53
N ALA A 100 -8.62 12.39 7.85
CA ALA A 100 -7.51 12.63 8.77
C ALA A 100 -6.55 11.44 8.95
N ASP A 101 -6.91 10.23 8.50
CA ASP A 101 -6.07 9.04 8.67
C ASP A 101 -4.94 9.00 7.63
N GLY A 102 -3.69 9.25 8.07
CA GLY A 102 -2.50 9.14 7.23
C GLY A 102 -2.01 7.71 7.00
N ASN A 103 -2.63 6.71 7.64
CA ASN A 103 -2.16 5.32 7.63
C ASN A 103 -2.96 4.40 6.71
N THR A 104 -4.01 4.94 6.07
CA THR A 104 -4.85 4.20 5.14
C THR A 104 -4.83 4.82 3.75
N VAL A 105 -4.54 3.99 2.75
CA VAL A 105 -4.79 4.31 1.34
C VAL A 105 -6.13 3.73 0.93
N SER A 106 -6.98 4.58 0.36
CA SER A 106 -8.28 4.18 -0.19
C SER A 106 -8.26 4.29 -1.71
N ALA A 107 -8.72 3.25 -2.40
CA ALA A 107 -8.80 3.23 -3.85
C ALA A 107 -10.12 2.64 -4.32
N TYR A 108 -10.74 3.24 -5.33
CA TYR A 108 -12.02 2.81 -5.86
C TYR A 108 -11.96 2.58 -7.36
N SER A 109 -12.63 1.52 -7.81
CA SER A 109 -12.90 1.27 -9.22
C SER A 109 -14.41 1.21 -9.45
N ALA A 110 -14.93 2.17 -10.20
CA ALA A 110 -16.32 2.17 -10.63
C ALA A 110 -16.62 0.97 -11.55
N ALA A 111 -15.71 0.65 -12.47
CA ALA A 111 -15.85 -0.47 -13.39
C ALA A 111 -15.92 -1.83 -12.66
N ALA A 112 -15.08 -2.03 -11.65
CA ALA A 112 -15.10 -3.25 -10.84
C ALA A 112 -16.09 -3.21 -9.68
N ARG A 113 -16.73 -2.06 -9.42
CA ARG A 113 -17.56 -1.77 -8.23
C ARG A 113 -16.86 -2.22 -6.94
N LYS A 114 -15.59 -1.83 -6.80
CA LYS A 114 -14.70 -2.32 -5.74
C LYS A 114 -14.02 -1.17 -5.02
N LEU A 115 -14.19 -1.14 -3.71
CA LEU A 115 -13.40 -0.34 -2.77
C LEU A 115 -12.25 -1.19 -2.22
N VAL A 116 -11.06 -0.60 -2.16
CA VAL A 116 -9.86 -1.18 -1.56
C VAL A 116 -9.38 -0.22 -0.48
N LEU A 117 -9.15 -0.77 0.71
CA LEU A 117 -8.60 -0.07 1.86
C LEU A 117 -7.35 -0.82 2.29
N ILE A 118 -6.21 -0.13 2.34
CA ILE A 118 -4.93 -0.71 2.77
C ILE A 118 -4.43 0.11 3.94
N THR A 119 -4.21 -0.55 5.07
CA THR A 119 -3.98 0.13 6.35
C THR A 119 -2.76 -0.42 7.07
N THR A 120 -1.92 0.50 7.50
CA THR A 120 -0.73 0.19 8.30
C THR A 120 -1.04 0.44 9.77
N LYS A 121 -1.07 -0.63 10.58
CA LYS A 121 -1.19 -0.52 12.05
C LYS A 121 0.20 -0.58 12.70
N TYR A 122 0.59 0.49 13.40
CA TYR A 122 1.86 0.56 14.14
C TYR A 122 1.75 0.03 15.58
N VAL A 123 0.54 -0.15 16.08
CA VAL A 123 0.25 -0.73 17.41
C VAL A 123 -0.59 -1.99 17.26
N SER A 124 -0.45 -2.94 18.18
CA SER A 124 -1.12 -4.25 18.08
C SER A 124 -2.61 -4.19 18.47
N SER A 125 -3.01 -3.31 19.38
CA SER A 125 -4.39 -3.16 19.84
C SER A 125 -5.21 -2.20 18.98
N GLY A 126 -6.54 -2.24 19.14
CA GLY A 126 -7.48 -1.32 18.52
C GLY A 126 -8.09 -1.81 17.20
N THR A 127 -9.35 -1.44 17.01
CA THR A 127 -10.14 -1.65 15.79
C THR A 127 -10.01 -0.42 14.91
N VAL A 128 -9.90 -0.61 13.60
CA VAL A 128 -9.99 0.48 12.62
C VAL A 128 -11.37 0.40 11.97
N THR A 129 -12.12 1.49 12.05
CA THR A 129 -13.48 1.58 11.50
C THR A 129 -13.49 2.58 10.35
N TYR A 130 -14.18 2.23 9.27
CA TYR A 130 -14.36 3.10 8.11
C TYR A 130 -15.81 3.53 8.00
N ASN A 131 -16.04 4.84 7.94
CA ASN A 131 -17.35 5.36 7.60
C ASN A 131 -17.54 5.33 6.09
N LEU A 132 -18.51 4.52 5.63
CA LEU A 132 -18.84 4.37 4.21
C LEU A 132 -20.15 5.07 3.83
N SER A 133 -20.68 5.98 4.65
CA SER A 133 -21.97 6.65 4.44
C SER A 133 -22.07 7.45 3.13
N ASN A 134 -20.94 7.80 2.52
CA ASN A 134 -20.91 8.49 1.23
C ASN A 134 -21.14 7.55 0.03
N PHE A 135 -21.15 6.22 0.26
CA PHE A 135 -21.53 5.25 -0.75
C PHE A 135 -23.04 5.01 -0.68
N ALA A 136 -23.72 5.10 -1.83
CA ALA A 136 -25.16 4.84 -1.91
C ALA A 136 -25.54 3.41 -1.49
N SER A 137 -24.64 2.44 -1.69
CA SER A 137 -24.77 1.09 -1.16
C SER A 137 -23.41 0.45 -1.01
N VAL A 138 -23.26 -0.38 0.03
CA VAL A 138 -22.08 -1.22 0.26
C VAL A 138 -22.55 -2.63 0.54
N GLN A 139 -21.99 -3.61 -0.17
CA GLN A 139 -22.33 -5.01 -0.01
C GLN A 139 -21.07 -5.86 -0.01
N GLY A 140 -21.15 -7.01 0.66
CA GLY A 140 -20.09 -8.02 0.64
C GLY A 140 -19.99 -8.74 -0.71
N PRO A 141 -18.98 -9.61 -0.88
CA PRO A 141 -18.12 -10.13 0.19
C PRO A 141 -16.98 -9.17 0.56
N ILE A 142 -16.69 -9.08 1.87
CA ILE A 142 -15.47 -8.42 2.36
C ILE A 142 -14.39 -9.49 2.54
N VAL A 143 -13.24 -9.26 1.92
CA VAL A 143 -12.06 -10.11 2.05
C VAL A 143 -10.90 -9.23 2.47
N ARG A 144 -10.18 -9.64 3.51
CA ARG A 144 -8.96 -8.94 3.94
C ARG A 144 -7.75 -9.85 3.82
N TRP A 145 -6.59 -9.24 3.59
CA TRP A 145 -5.29 -9.89 3.67
C TRP A 145 -4.52 -9.25 4.83
N ALA A 146 -3.73 -10.04 5.56
CA ALA A 146 -2.93 -9.56 6.67
C ALA A 146 -1.45 -9.91 6.51
N THR A 147 -0.57 -9.05 7.01
CA THR A 147 0.86 -9.33 7.13
C THR A 147 1.36 -8.73 8.45
N LEU A 148 2.00 -9.56 9.28
CA LEU A 148 2.66 -9.10 10.48
C LEU A 148 4.11 -8.78 10.14
N THR A 149 4.47 -7.49 10.17
CA THR A 149 5.79 -6.98 9.73
C THR A 149 6.97 -7.52 10.54
N SER A 150 6.74 -8.09 11.72
CA SER A 150 7.77 -8.80 12.50
C SER A 150 8.29 -10.08 11.81
N GLY A 151 7.59 -10.57 10.77
CA GLY A 151 7.93 -11.81 10.07
C GLY A 151 7.63 -13.09 10.84
N LYS A 152 6.97 -12.99 12.01
CA LYS A 152 6.67 -14.14 12.90
C LYS A 152 5.19 -14.52 12.96
N GLY A 153 4.42 -14.18 11.92
CA GLY A 153 2.97 -14.41 11.90
C GLY A 153 2.41 -14.37 10.49
N ASP A 154 1.23 -13.78 10.34
CA ASP A 154 0.55 -13.69 9.05
C ASP A 154 1.49 -13.18 7.97
N THR A 155 1.54 -13.90 6.86
CA THR A 155 2.32 -13.56 5.68
C THR A 155 1.38 -13.59 4.49
N TYR A 156 0.85 -12.42 4.14
CA TYR A 156 -0.23 -12.23 3.16
C TYR A 156 -1.41 -13.21 3.33
N ALA A 157 -1.78 -13.50 4.59
CA ALA A 157 -2.83 -14.45 4.93
C ALA A 157 -4.22 -13.87 4.63
N ARG A 158 -5.13 -14.67 4.06
CA ARG A 158 -6.46 -14.24 3.60
C ARG A 158 -7.54 -14.62 4.61
N TYR A 159 -8.47 -13.69 4.87
CA TYR A 159 -9.61 -13.87 5.79
C TYR A 159 -10.92 -13.34 5.20
N THR A 160 -12.04 -13.80 5.75
CA THR A 160 -13.42 -13.36 5.43
C THR A 160 -14.21 -13.08 6.70
N ASP A 161 -13.54 -12.49 7.69
CA ASP A 161 -13.99 -12.30 9.07
C ASP A 161 -14.32 -10.83 9.40
N VAL A 162 -14.58 -10.02 8.38
CA VAL A 162 -15.00 -8.62 8.51
C VAL A 162 -16.48 -8.50 8.13
N SER A 163 -17.27 -7.87 9.00
CA SER A 163 -18.68 -7.57 8.77
C SER A 163 -18.91 -6.08 8.52
N LEU A 164 -19.94 -5.77 7.74
CA LEU A 164 -20.52 -4.42 7.69
C LEU A 164 -21.43 -4.24 8.91
N GLU A 165 -21.34 -3.09 9.55
CA GLU A 165 -22.25 -2.70 10.63
C GLU A 165 -23.04 -1.46 10.18
N GLY A 166 -24.36 -1.47 10.40
CA GLY A 166 -25.28 -0.46 9.90
C GLY A 166 -25.76 -0.73 8.47
N ALA A 167 -26.97 -0.26 8.16
CA ALA A 167 -27.50 -0.27 6.79
C ALA A 167 -27.15 1.06 6.11
N CYS A 168 -26.73 1.01 4.84
CA CYS A 168 -26.85 2.14 3.93
C CYS A 168 -28.31 2.28 3.50
#